data_AF-A0A370TDI7-F1
#
_entry.id   AF-A0A370TDI7-F1
#
_cell.length_a   1.000
_cell.length_b   1.000
_cell.length_c   1.000
_cell.angle_alpha   90.00
_cell.angle_beta   90.00
_cell.angle_gamma   90.00
#
_symmetry.space_group_name_H-M   'P 1'
#
loop_
_entity.id
_entity.type
_entity.pdbx_description
1 polymer ?
#
loop_
_entity_poly.entity_id
_entity_poly.type
_entity_poly.pdbx_seq_one_letter_code
_entity_poly.pdbx_strand_id
1 'polypeptide(L)'
;MAPPPPPTAVDHFVAQSQTPILMSAFGLQVLHYQYIRRTQAAWDVLPASSRAISFLPRTLRAGLGWGVVFVGLLTQITSAKNAIRDYTDPVVTRPLQSRAWGRGTIEETT
;
A
#
# COMPACT_ATOMS: atom_id res chain seq x y z
N MET A 1 6.69 16.50 -21.18
CA MET A 1 6.67 15.74 -19.92
C MET A 1 6.11 16.66 -18.84
N ALA A 2 4.93 16.35 -18.31
CA ALA A 2 4.33 17.13 -17.22
C ALA A 2 5.08 16.83 -15.91
N PRO A 3 5.18 17.80 -14.98
CA PRO A 3 5.77 17.54 -13.66
C PRO A 3 5.08 16.38 -12.94
N PRO A 4 5.82 15.58 -12.15
CA PRO A 4 5.19 14.65 -11.22
C PRO A 4 4.29 15.44 -10.25
N PRO A 5 3.07 14.95 -9.96
CA PRO A 5 2.18 15.62 -9.02
C PRO A 5 2.83 15.69 -7.63
N PRO A 6 2.55 16.76 -6.85
CA PRO A 6 3.07 16.85 -5.49
C PRO A 6 2.58 15.67 -4.65
N PRO A 7 3.43 15.11 -3.76
CA PRO A 7 3.05 14.01 -2.89
C PRO A 7 1.88 14.44 -2.00
N THR A 8 0.93 13.55 -1.83
CA THR A 8 -0.27 13.81 -1.02
C THR A 8 0.02 13.61 0.47
N ALA A 9 -0.83 14.17 1.35
CA ALA A 9 -0.72 13.95 2.80
C ALA A 9 -0.77 12.45 3.16
N VAL A 10 -1.48 11.65 2.37
CA VAL A 10 -1.56 10.19 2.53
C VAL A 10 -0.22 9.53 2.22
N ASP A 11 0.49 9.97 1.18
CA ASP A 11 1.80 9.44 0.82
C ASP A 11 2.82 9.65 1.94
N HIS A 12 2.81 10.84 2.54
CA HIS A 12 3.66 11.13 3.71
C HIS A 12 3.31 10.27 4.92
N PHE A 13 2.01 10.11 5.22
CA PHE A 13 1.56 9.26 6.32
C PHE A 13 1.96 7.80 6.12
N VAL A 14 1.77 7.25 4.92
CA VAL A 14 2.13 5.87 4.57
C VAL A 14 3.64 5.66 4.63
N ALA A 15 4.43 6.63 4.16
CA ALA A 15 5.89 6.55 4.24
C ALA A 15 6.40 6.60 5.68
N GLN A 16 5.83 7.44 6.55
CA GLN A 16 6.20 7.53 7.97
C GLN A 16 5.71 6.33 8.78
N SER A 17 4.53 5.81 8.46
CA SER A 17 3.88 4.72 9.20
C SER A 17 4.16 3.34 8.60
N GLN A 18 5.12 3.20 7.68
CA GLN A 18 5.44 1.93 7.03
C GLN A 18 5.64 0.78 8.04
N THR A 19 6.50 0.99 9.04
CA THR A 19 6.84 -0.03 10.04
C THR A 19 5.63 -0.44 10.89
N PRO A 20 4.87 0.48 11.53
CA PRO A 20 3.70 0.10 12.32
C PRO A 20 2.58 -0.52 11.46
N ILE A 21 2.39 -0.09 10.21
CA ILE A 21 1.43 -0.70 9.27
C ILE A 21 1.82 -2.15 8.98
N LEU A 22 3.09 -2.42 8.68
CA LEU A 22 3.56 -3.78 8.41
C LEU A 22 3.49 -4.68 9.66
N MET A 23 3.87 -4.16 10.83
CA MET A 23 3.79 -4.92 12.08
C MET A 23 2.35 -5.25 12.47
N SER A 24 1.42 -4.31 12.31
CA SER A 24 0.00 -4.56 12.60
C SER A 24 -0.60 -5.57 11.64
N ALA A 25 -0.29 -5.50 10.34
CA ALA A 25 -0.71 -6.49 9.35
C ALA A 25 -0.18 -7.89 9.68
N PHE A 26 1.10 -7.99 10.09
CA PHE A 26 1.69 -9.25 10.54
C PHE A 26 1.03 -9.79 11.82
N GLY A 27 0.79 -8.94 12.82
CA GLY A 27 0.07 -9.32 14.04
C GLY A 27 -1.33 -9.85 13.74
N LEU A 28 -2.05 -9.21 12.81
CA LEU A 28 -3.38 -9.63 12.39
C LEU A 28 -3.33 -10.95 11.59
N GLN A 29 -2.31 -11.18 10.78
CA GLN A 29 -2.07 -12.46 10.12
C GLN A 29 -1.88 -13.59 11.14
N VAL A 30 -1.05 -13.38 12.17
CA VAL A 30 -0.84 -14.35 13.24
C VAL A 30 -2.13 -14.62 14.01
N LEU A 31 -2.89 -13.58 14.36
CA LEU A 31 -4.18 -13.71 15.04
C LEU A 31 -5.17 -14.50 14.18
N HIS A 32 -5.24 -14.20 12.88
CA HIS A 32 -6.10 -14.92 11.93
C HIS A 32 -5.70 -16.38 11.79
N TYR A 33 -4.40 -16.69 11.76
CA TYR A 33 -3.91 -18.06 11.74
C TYR A 33 -4.32 -18.82 13.01
N GLN A 34 -4.14 -18.22 14.19
CA GLN A 34 -4.57 -18.84 15.45
C GLN A 34 -6.09 -19.03 15.51
N TYR A 35 -6.85 -18.07 14.99
CA TYR A 35 -8.30 -18.17 14.85
C TYR A 35 -8.71 -19.36 13.96
N ILE A 36 -8.09 -19.52 12.80
CA ILE A 36 -8.36 -20.67 11.91
C ILE A 36 -8.05 -21.97 12.63
N ARG A 37 -6.88 -22.08 13.29
CA ARG A 37 -6.51 -23.30 14.02
C ARG A 37 -7.51 -23.65 15.11
N ARG A 38 -7.97 -22.65 15.89
CA ARG A 38 -8.97 -22.85 16.96
C ARG A 38 -10.35 -23.22 16.42
N THR A 39 -10.73 -22.67 15.27
CA THR A 39 -12.06 -22.92 14.67
C THR A 39 -12.09 -24.10 13.70
N GLN A 40 -10.94 -24.73 13.43
CA GLN A 40 -10.84 -25.83 12.47
C GLN A 40 -11.70 -27.03 12.88
N ALA A 41 -11.66 -27.42 14.16
CA ALA A 41 -12.46 -28.54 14.66
C ALA A 41 -13.97 -28.30 14.52
N ALA A 42 -14.44 -27.06 14.73
CA ALA A 42 -15.84 -26.70 14.50
C ALA A 42 -16.21 -26.76 13.00
N TRP A 43 -15.25 -26.46 12.12
CA TRP A 43 -15.40 -26.59 10.67
C TRP A 43 -15.53 -28.06 10.24
N ASP A 44 -14.72 -28.96 10.78
CA ASP A 44 -14.72 -30.35 10.31
C ASP A 44 -16.06 -31.09 10.56
N VAL A 45 -16.85 -30.59 11.52
CA VAL A 45 -18.19 -31.09 11.88
C VAL A 45 -19.29 -30.57 10.95
N LEU A 46 -19.05 -29.49 10.18
CA LEU A 46 -20.06 -28.93 9.27
C LEU A 46 -20.33 -29.84 8.06
N PRO A 47 -21.58 -29.93 7.57
CA PRO A 47 -21.92 -30.76 6.42
C PRO A 47 -21.10 -30.40 5.17
N ALA A 48 -20.83 -31.38 4.30
CA ALA A 48 -20.00 -31.19 3.12
C ALA A 48 -20.53 -30.08 2.18
N SER A 49 -21.85 -29.87 2.16
CA SER A 49 -22.51 -28.79 1.41
C SER A 49 -22.12 -27.38 1.87
N SER A 50 -21.80 -27.17 3.16
CA SER A 50 -21.27 -25.90 3.64
C SER A 50 -19.76 -25.78 3.41
N ARG A 51 -19.01 -26.90 3.41
CA ARG A 51 -17.56 -26.96 3.09
C ARG A 51 -17.22 -26.78 1.61
N ALA A 52 -18.20 -26.91 0.71
CA ALA A 52 -18.00 -26.98 -0.74
C ALA A 52 -17.44 -25.70 -1.41
N ILE A 53 -17.20 -24.63 -0.65
CA ILE A 53 -16.87 -23.30 -1.20
C ILE A 53 -15.51 -23.26 -1.93
N SER A 54 -14.59 -24.22 -1.73
CA SER A 54 -13.52 -24.50 -2.72
C SER A 54 -12.72 -25.78 -2.42
N PHE A 55 -11.89 -26.18 -3.36
CA PHE A 55 -10.98 -27.33 -3.37
C PHE A 55 -9.71 -27.13 -2.52
N LEU A 56 -9.40 -25.88 -2.12
CA LEU A 56 -8.15 -25.58 -1.39
C LEU A 56 -8.35 -25.63 0.13
N PRO A 57 -7.39 -26.11 0.93
CA PRO A 57 -7.45 -26.03 2.39
C PRO A 57 -7.64 -24.59 2.88
N ARG A 58 -8.44 -24.39 3.93
CA ARG A 58 -8.78 -23.06 4.48
C ARG A 58 -7.53 -22.26 4.88
N THR A 59 -6.53 -22.92 5.44
CA THR A 59 -5.24 -22.33 5.80
C THR A 59 -4.49 -21.81 4.57
N LEU A 60 -4.53 -22.55 3.46
CA LEU A 60 -3.87 -22.16 2.21
C LEU A 60 -4.58 -20.97 1.56
N ARG A 61 -5.91 -20.94 1.55
CA ARG A 61 -6.67 -19.76 1.08
C ARG A 61 -6.42 -18.54 1.95
N ALA A 62 -6.40 -18.73 3.27
CA ALA A 62 -6.07 -17.65 4.19
C ALA A 62 -4.65 -17.11 3.96
N GLY A 63 -3.68 -18.01 3.75
CA GLY A 63 -2.31 -17.64 3.39
C GLY A 63 -2.24 -16.85 2.08
N LEU A 64 -2.92 -17.31 1.03
CA LEU A 64 -3.01 -16.60 -0.25
C LEU A 64 -3.67 -15.22 -0.10
N GLY A 65 -4.76 -15.14 0.67
CA GLY A 65 -5.45 -13.87 0.95
C GLY A 65 -4.52 -12.87 1.66
N TRP A 66 -3.78 -13.32 2.67
CA TRP A 66 -2.75 -12.50 3.33
C TRP A 66 -1.62 -12.10 2.38
N GLY A 67 -1.20 -12.99 1.48
CA GLY A 67 -0.23 -12.67 0.44
C GLY A 67 -0.65 -11.47 -0.41
N VAL A 68 -1.91 -11.44 -0.86
CA VAL A 68 -2.46 -10.30 -1.62
C VAL A 68 -2.46 -9.01 -0.79
N VAL A 69 -2.82 -9.10 0.50
CA VAL A 69 -2.79 -7.93 1.41
C VAL A 69 -1.38 -7.36 1.56
N PHE A 70 -0.37 -8.21 1.78
CA PHE A 70 1.02 -7.76 1.90
C PHE A 70 1.54 -7.16 0.60
N VAL A 71 1.23 -7.75 -0.55
CA VAL A 71 1.61 -7.19 -1.85
C VAL A 71 0.98 -5.80 -2.02
N GLY A 72 -0.32 -5.66 -1.76
CA GLY A 72 -1.00 -4.36 -1.86
C GLY A 72 -0.40 -3.29 -0.94
N LEU A 73 -0.11 -3.65 0.31
CA LEU A 73 0.55 -2.76 1.27
C LEU A 73 1.94 -2.33 0.79
N LEU A 74 2.76 -3.28 0.33
CA LEU A 74 4.10 -2.99 -0.17
C LEU A 74 4.05 -2.13 -1.44
N THR A 75 3.09 -2.37 -2.34
CA THR A 75 2.88 -1.54 -3.52
C THR A 75 2.52 -0.10 -3.14
N GLN A 76 1.61 0.11 -2.19
CA GLN A 76 1.25 1.45 -1.72
C GLN A 76 2.43 2.17 -1.08
N ILE A 77 3.17 1.48 -0.20
CA ILE A 77 4.38 2.04 0.43
C ILE A 77 5.41 2.42 -0.63
N THR A 78 5.63 1.55 -1.61
CA THR A 78 6.59 1.80 -2.70
C THR A 78 6.16 2.98 -3.55
N SER A 79 4.88 3.05 -3.91
CA SER A 79 4.31 4.18 -4.67
C SER A 79 4.47 5.50 -3.90
N ALA A 80 4.14 5.52 -2.61
CA ALA A 80 4.28 6.70 -1.76
C ALA A 80 5.74 7.16 -1.65
N LYS A 81 6.68 6.22 -1.46
CA LYS A 81 8.11 6.54 -1.40
C LYS A 81 8.66 7.04 -2.73
N ASN A 82 8.19 6.49 -3.86
CA ASN A 82 8.58 6.97 -5.19
C ASN A 82 8.03 8.37 -5.44
N ALA A 83 6.77 8.66 -5.09
CA ALA A 83 6.19 10.00 -5.23
C ALA A 83 6.97 11.06 -4.44
N ILE A 84 7.35 10.74 -3.20
CA ILE A 84 8.19 11.63 -2.38
C ILE A 84 9.58 11.80 -3.00
N ARG A 85 10.21 10.71 -3.47
CA ARG A 85 11.53 10.75 -4.10
C ARG A 85 11.53 11.59 -5.37
N ASP A 86 10.61 11.34 -6.29
CA ASP A 86 10.54 12.02 -7.59
C ASP A 86 10.25 13.52 -7.44
N TYR A 87 9.51 13.91 -6.39
CA TYR A 87 9.30 15.30 -6.03
C TYR A 87 10.50 15.95 -5.32
N THR A 88 11.28 15.19 -4.55
CA THR A 88 12.42 15.72 -3.77
C THR A 88 13.73 15.69 -4.54
N ASP A 89 13.83 14.92 -5.63
CA ASP A 89 15.06 14.79 -6.42
C ASP A 89 15.36 16.10 -7.20
N PRO A 90 16.49 16.79 -6.90
CA PRO A 90 16.87 18.03 -7.56
C PRO A 90 17.18 17.84 -9.06
N VAL A 91 17.49 16.61 -9.50
CA VAL A 91 17.79 16.32 -10.92
C VAL A 91 16.50 16.34 -11.76
N VAL A 92 15.38 15.92 -11.17
CA VAL A 92 14.06 15.91 -11.83
C VAL A 92 13.34 17.26 -11.68
N THR A 93 13.56 17.99 -10.58
CA THR A 93 12.90 19.27 -10.26
C THR A 93 13.61 20.52 -10.79
N ARG A 94 14.92 20.47 -11.09
CA ARG A 94 15.68 21.60 -11.68
C ARG A 94 15.07 22.19 -12.96
N PRO A 95 14.64 21.40 -13.97
CA PRO A 95 13.99 21.97 -15.16
C PRO A 95 12.60 22.58 -14.88
N LEU A 96 12.03 22.33 -13.69
CA LEU A 96 10.74 22.87 -13.26
C LEU A 96 10.86 24.24 -12.59
N GLN A 97 11.83 24.42 -11.69
CA GLN A 97 12.08 25.71 -11.03
C GLN A 97 12.52 26.78 -12.04
N SER A 98 13.35 26.42 -13.03
CA SER A 98 13.77 27.35 -14.08
C SER A 98 12.62 27.78 -15.00
N ARG A 99 11.60 26.93 -15.19
CA ARG A 99 10.40 27.26 -15.98
C ARG A 99 9.39 28.11 -15.21
N ALA A 100 9.28 27.94 -13.89
CA ALA A 100 8.41 28.76 -13.05
C ALA A 100 8.95 30.20 -12.89
N TRP A 101 10.27 30.37 -12.80
CA TRP A 101 10.89 31.69 -12.74
C TRP A 101 10.82 32.50 -14.04
N GLY A 102 10.74 31.84 -15.20
CA GLY A 102 10.62 32.52 -16.49
C GLY A 102 9.22 33.05 -16.83
N ARG A 103 8.22 32.84 -15.97
CA ARG A 103 6.81 33.15 -16.26
C ARG A 103 6.17 34.12 -15.25
N GLY A 104 6.98 34.81 -14.44
CA GLY A 104 6.50 35.72 -13.38
C GLY A 104 7.00 37.16 -13.47
N THR A 105 7.54 37.60 -14.61
CA THR A 105 8.20 38.92 -14.74
C THR A 105 7.73 39.77 -15.92
N ILE A 106 6.64 39.39 -16.61
CA ILE A 106 6.07 40.19 -17.70
C ILE A 106 4.56 40.24 -17.56
N GLU A 107 4.05 40.93 -16.53
CA GLU A 107 2.66 41.41 -16.49
C GLU A 107 2.49 42.41 -15.32
N GLU A 108 3.12 43.58 -15.40
CA GLU A 108 2.62 44.83 -14.80
C GLU A 108 3.56 45.98 -15.17
N THR A 109 3.35 46.58 -16.35
CA THR A 109 3.71 47.98 -16.66
C THR A 109 3.08 48.34 -17.99
N THR A 110 1.87 48.86 -17.93
CA THR A 110 1.32 49.96 -18.75
C THR A 110 -0.10 50.25 -18.30
#